data_AF-A0A553FY50-F1
#
_entry.id   AF-A0A553FY50-F1
#
_cell.length_a   1.000
_cell.length_b   1.000
_cell.length_c   1.000
_cell.angle_alpha   90.00
_cell.angle_beta   90.00
_cell.angle_gamma   90.00
#
_symmetry.space_group_name_H-M   'P 1'
#
loop_
_entity.id
_entity.type
_entity.pdbx_description
1 polymer ?
#
loop_
_entity_poly.entity_id
_entity_poly.type
_entity_poly.pdbx_seq_one_letter_code
_entity_poly.pdbx_strand_id
1 'polypeptide(L)'
;MDLDRIERLLEKYWECETSLEEEKELRVFFNRPDIPVKWKKISPLFEYYEEELQSNTLGSAFDERVLTRLAPMPAEQKGKVRKLFYDLARVAAVGLIVITATYFIREQYMEHKDDPYMVDTFEDPREAFEETKKALRMISKNFNKGRKEAKKIGVFNNAREKIKNGDNKL
;
A
#
# COMPACT_ATOMS: atom_id res chain seq x y z
N MET A 1 69.20 -17.39 -1.43
CA MET A 1 67.81 -17.88 -1.36
C MET A 1 67.93 -19.36 -1.10
N ASP A 2 67.40 -19.84 0.02
CA ASP A 2 67.67 -21.21 0.47
C ASP A 2 66.77 -22.18 -0.28
N LEU A 3 67.36 -23.12 -1.02
CA LEU A 3 66.63 -24.10 -1.83
C LEU A 3 65.66 -24.91 -0.96
N ASP A 4 66.03 -25.23 0.28
CA ASP A 4 65.20 -25.98 1.22
C ASP A 4 63.93 -25.20 1.64
N ARG A 5 63.97 -23.87 1.58
CA ARG A 5 62.79 -23.03 1.84
C ARG A 5 61.81 -23.08 0.67
N ILE A 6 62.31 -22.99 -0.57
CA ILE A 6 61.47 -23.10 -1.76
C ILE A 6 60.83 -24.49 -1.85
N GLU A 7 61.55 -25.54 -1.46
CA GLU A 7 61.02 -26.91 -1.46
C GLU A 7 59.82 -27.07 -0.52
N ARG A 8 59.94 -26.59 0.73
CA ARG A 8 58.83 -26.59 1.69
C ARG A 8 57.66 -25.71 1.26
N LEU A 9 57.95 -24.56 0.66
CA LEU A 9 56.90 -23.68 0.13
C LEU A 9 56.16 -24.34 -1.03
N LEU A 10 56.87 -25.09 -1.88
CA LEU A 10 56.26 -25.81 -2.99
C LEU A 10 55.36 -26.95 -2.49
N GLU A 11 55.77 -27.69 -1.46
CA GLU A 11 54.95 -28.74 -0.83
C GLU A 11 53.65 -28.16 -0.27
N LYS A 12 53.75 -27.04 0.48
CA LYS A 12 52.57 -26.30 0.95
C LYS A 12 51.69 -25.76 -0.19
N TYR A 13 52.28 -25.31 -1.30
CA TYR A 13 51.54 -24.81 -2.45
C TYR A 13 50.68 -25.92 -3.06
N TRP A 14 51.23 -27.14 -3.16
CA TRP A 14 50.48 -28.30 -3.62
C TRP A 14 49.38 -28.73 -2.64
N GLU A 15 49.57 -28.50 -1.34
CA GLU A 15 48.56 -28.73 -0.29
C GLU A 15 47.55 -27.57 -0.16
N CYS A 16 47.70 -26.50 -0.94
CA CYS A 16 46.90 -25.27 -0.87
C CYS A 16 46.97 -24.56 0.50
N GLU A 17 48.10 -24.66 1.20
CA GLU A 17 48.34 -24.05 2.52
C GLU A 17 49.21 -22.78 2.46
N THR A 18 49.53 -22.27 1.27
CA THR A 18 50.36 -21.07 1.09
C THR A 18 49.61 -19.77 1.34
N SER A 19 50.31 -18.78 1.87
CA SER A 19 49.85 -17.39 1.93
C SER A 19 50.19 -16.62 0.65
N LEU A 20 49.50 -15.49 0.42
CA LEU A 20 49.75 -14.63 -0.76
C LEU A 20 51.18 -14.09 -0.84
N GLU A 21 51.84 -13.86 0.30
CA GLU A 21 53.22 -13.39 0.35
C GLU A 21 54.20 -14.50 -0.08
N GLU A 22 53.95 -15.73 0.36
CA GLU A 22 54.73 -16.93 -0.01
C GLU A 22 54.56 -17.28 -1.50
N GLU A 23 53.35 -17.16 -2.05
CA GLU A 23 53.11 -17.35 -3.49
C GLU A 23 53.83 -16.30 -4.34
N LYS A 24 53.85 -15.05 -3.88
CA LYS A 24 54.63 -14.00 -4.54
C LYS A 24 56.12 -14.33 -4.54
N GLU A 25 56.63 -14.90 -3.46
CA GLU A 25 58.01 -15.36 -3.40
C GLU A 25 58.29 -16.50 -4.39
N LEU A 26 57.40 -17.50 -4.48
CA LEU A 26 57.49 -18.57 -5.48
C LEU A 26 57.49 -18.02 -6.90
N ARG A 27 56.57 -17.10 -7.23
CA ARG A 27 56.52 -16.44 -8.55
C ARG A 27 57.83 -15.72 -8.89
N VAL A 28 58.37 -14.94 -7.95
CA VAL A 28 59.64 -14.21 -8.14
C VAL A 28 60.82 -15.16 -8.30
N PHE A 29 60.81 -16.33 -7.66
CA PHE A 29 61.85 -17.35 -7.81
C PHE A 29 61.77 -18.03 -9.18
N PHE A 30 60.58 -18.45 -9.61
CA PHE A 30 60.38 -19.20 -10.85
C PHE A 30 60.41 -18.36 -12.13
N ASN A 31 60.25 -17.03 -12.03
CA ASN A 31 60.45 -16.11 -13.15
C ASN A 31 61.91 -15.70 -13.37
N ARG A 32 62.87 -16.27 -12.63
CA ARG A 32 64.32 -16.04 -12.84
C ARG A 32 64.89 -17.03 -13.85
N PRO A 33 65.90 -16.64 -14.64
CA PRO A 33 66.52 -17.54 -15.63
C PRO A 33 67.40 -18.65 -15.02
N ASP A 34 67.78 -18.55 -13.75
CA ASP A 34 68.70 -19.47 -13.06
C ASP A 34 67.96 -20.36 -12.05
N ILE A 35 67.34 -21.43 -12.54
CA ILE A 35 66.55 -22.39 -11.74
C ILE A 35 67.21 -23.77 -11.76
N PRO A 36 67.32 -24.46 -10.62
CA PRO A 36 67.82 -25.83 -10.55
C PRO A 36 67.07 -26.79 -11.48
N VAL A 37 67.81 -27.76 -12.05
CA VAL A 37 67.29 -28.74 -13.02
C VAL A 37 66.05 -29.49 -12.50
N LYS A 38 65.98 -29.75 -11.18
CA LYS A 38 64.84 -30.43 -10.54
C LYS A 38 63.50 -29.70 -10.71
N TRP A 39 63.51 -28.36 -10.80
CA TRP A 39 62.28 -27.56 -10.87
C TRP A 39 62.09 -26.83 -12.19
N LYS A 40 62.99 -27.04 -13.16
CA LYS A 40 62.86 -26.50 -14.51
C LYS A 40 61.56 -26.91 -15.21
N LYS A 41 61.01 -28.08 -14.86
CA LYS A 41 59.71 -28.56 -15.36
C LYS A 41 58.51 -27.79 -14.79
N ILE A 42 58.66 -27.14 -13.64
CA ILE A 42 57.59 -26.44 -12.92
C ILE A 42 57.57 -24.96 -13.32
N SER A 43 58.72 -24.40 -13.71
CA SER A 43 58.87 -23.02 -14.18
C SER A 43 57.77 -22.52 -15.14
N PRO A 44 57.36 -23.28 -16.18
CA PRO A 44 56.37 -22.80 -17.15
C PRO A 44 54.99 -22.53 -16.53
N LEU A 45 54.67 -23.20 -15.42
CA LEU A 45 53.40 -22.99 -14.70
C LEU A 45 53.32 -21.56 -14.14
N PHE A 46 54.39 -21.12 -13.48
CA PHE A 46 54.45 -19.81 -12.86
C PHE A 46 54.64 -18.68 -13.90
N GLU A 47 55.31 -18.97 -15.00
CA GLU A 47 55.44 -18.06 -16.14
C GLU A 47 54.08 -17.80 -16.80
N TYR A 48 53.29 -18.85 -17.05
CA TYR A 48 51.92 -18.74 -17.57
C TYR A 48 51.03 -17.87 -16.67
N TYR A 49 51.09 -18.07 -15.36
CA TYR A 49 50.30 -17.27 -14.42
C TYR A 49 50.72 -15.79 -14.39
N GLU A 50 52.00 -15.49 -14.63
CA GLU A 50 52.47 -14.11 -14.79
C GLU A 50 51.94 -13.48 -16.08
N GLU A 51 51.97 -14.22 -17.18
CA GLU A 51 51.46 -13.79 -18.49
C GLU A 51 49.94 -13.56 -18.48
N GLU A 52 49.17 -14.45 -17.85
CA GLU A 52 47.72 -14.24 -17.66
C GLU A 52 47.41 -13.03 -16.80
N LEU A 53 48.20 -12.79 -15.75
CA LEU A 53 48.02 -11.62 -14.88
C LEU A 53 48.31 -10.31 -15.64
N GLN A 54 49.30 -10.32 -16.53
CA GLN A 54 49.68 -9.14 -17.33
C GLN A 54 48.72 -8.90 -18.50
N SER A 55 48.23 -9.97 -19.14
CA SER A 55 47.27 -9.85 -20.22
C SER A 55 45.92 -9.35 -19.72
N ASN A 56 45.54 -9.62 -18.46
CA ASN A 56 44.37 -9.07 -17.74
C ASN A 56 43.07 -8.94 -18.58
N THR A 57 42.92 -9.79 -19.59
CA THR A 57 41.80 -9.79 -20.51
C THR A 57 41.27 -11.20 -20.59
N LEU A 58 40.05 -11.39 -20.10
CA LEU A 58 39.29 -12.58 -20.42
C LEU A 58 38.94 -12.52 -21.92
N GLY A 59 39.00 -13.66 -22.60
CA GLY A 59 38.65 -13.71 -24.02
C GLY A 59 37.21 -13.28 -24.25
N SER A 60 36.93 -12.59 -25.35
CA SER A 60 35.58 -12.11 -25.71
C SER A 60 34.51 -13.21 -25.69
N ALA A 61 34.89 -14.45 -26.00
CA ALA A 61 34.01 -15.62 -25.93
C ALA A 61 33.60 -16.01 -24.50
N PHE A 62 34.43 -15.72 -23.49
CA PHE A 62 34.07 -15.92 -22.08
C PHE A 62 33.03 -14.89 -21.65
N ASP A 63 33.28 -13.62 -21.96
CA ASP A 63 32.36 -12.52 -21.65
C ASP A 63 30.99 -12.76 -22.28
N GLU A 64 30.94 -13.16 -23.56
CA GLU A 64 29.69 -13.49 -24.24
C GLU A 64 28.91 -14.60 -23.52
N ARG A 65 29.59 -15.67 -23.09
CA ARG A 65 28.96 -16.79 -22.35
C ARG A 65 28.43 -16.34 -21.00
N VAL A 66 29.18 -15.52 -20.26
CA VAL A 66 28.77 -15.02 -18.95
C VAL A 66 27.60 -14.04 -19.10
N LEU A 67 27.70 -13.09 -20.02
CA LEU A 67 26.63 -12.12 -20.30
C LEU A 67 25.34 -12.81 -20.77
N THR A 68 25.44 -13.90 -21.54
CA THR A 68 24.28 -14.69 -21.94
C THR A 68 23.62 -15.40 -20.76
N ARG A 69 24.39 -15.85 -19.76
CA ARG A 69 23.85 -16.48 -18.54
C ARG A 69 23.33 -15.47 -17.52
N LEU A 70 23.90 -14.28 -17.49
CA LEU A 70 23.48 -13.15 -16.66
C LEU A 70 22.36 -12.34 -17.28
N ALA A 71 22.12 -12.47 -18.59
CA ALA A 71 21.02 -11.84 -19.26
C ALA A 71 19.74 -12.20 -18.49
N PRO A 72 18.95 -11.19 -18.06
CA PRO A 72 17.71 -11.47 -17.36
C PRO A 72 16.88 -12.36 -18.27
N MET A 73 16.43 -13.52 -17.74
CA MET A 73 15.47 -14.37 -18.44
C MET A 73 14.43 -13.44 -19.07
N PRO A 74 14.07 -13.62 -20.36
CA PRO A 74 13.12 -12.74 -21.02
C PRO A 74 11.91 -12.64 -20.12
N ALA A 75 11.70 -11.44 -19.57
CA ALA A 75 10.67 -11.19 -18.57
C ALA A 75 9.41 -11.88 -19.06
N GLU A 76 8.90 -12.84 -18.26
CA GLU A 76 7.72 -13.62 -18.62
C GLU A 76 6.77 -12.68 -19.32
N GLN A 77 6.51 -12.93 -20.60
CA GLN A 77 5.59 -12.12 -21.37
C GLN A 77 4.24 -12.33 -20.71
N LYS A 78 3.92 -11.53 -19.67
CA LYS A 78 2.66 -11.57 -18.96
C LYS A 78 1.63 -11.37 -20.04
N GLY A 79 1.00 -12.48 -20.45
CA GLY A 79 0.37 -12.58 -21.74
C GLY A 79 -0.61 -11.43 -21.89
N LYS A 80 -0.51 -10.66 -22.98
CA LYS A 80 -1.40 -9.54 -23.28
C LYS A 80 -2.88 -9.91 -23.08
N VAL A 81 -3.20 -11.19 -23.33
CA VAL A 81 -4.50 -11.82 -23.06
C VAL A 81 -4.96 -11.67 -21.61
N ARG A 82 -4.11 -11.92 -20.62
CA ARG A 82 -4.48 -11.83 -19.19
C ARG A 82 -4.81 -10.39 -18.81
N LYS A 83 -4.07 -9.43 -19.35
CA LYS A 83 -4.34 -7.99 -19.16
C LYS A 83 -5.69 -7.61 -19.79
N LEU A 84 -5.95 -8.07 -21.02
CA LEU A 84 -7.20 -7.84 -21.72
C LEU A 84 -8.42 -8.39 -20.96
N PHE A 85 -8.32 -9.61 -20.41
CA PHE A 85 -9.36 -10.20 -19.58
C PHE A 85 -9.62 -9.40 -18.30
N TYR A 86 -8.58 -8.91 -17.61
CA TYR A 86 -8.76 -8.06 -16.43
C TYR A 86 -9.39 -6.70 -16.78
N ASP A 87 -9.00 -6.09 -17.90
CA ASP A 87 -9.57 -4.83 -18.35
C ASP A 87 -11.05 -5.00 -18.72
N LEU A 88 -11.41 -6.08 -19.44
CA LEU A 88 -12.80 -6.40 -19.76
C LEU A 88 -13.62 -6.73 -18.49
N ALA A 89 -13.05 -7.48 -17.56
CA ALA A 89 -13.71 -7.80 -16.29
C ALA A 89 -13.99 -6.56 -15.43
N ARG A 90 -13.08 -5.58 -15.43
CA ARG A 90 -13.30 -4.29 -14.74
C ARG A 90 -14.47 -3.52 -15.33
N VAL A 91 -14.55 -3.44 -16.66
CA VAL A 91 -15.67 -2.79 -17.35
C VAL A 91 -16.99 -3.53 -17.07
N ALA A 92 -16.97 -4.86 -17.13
CA ALA A 92 -18.15 -5.68 -16.81
C ALA A 92 -18.63 -5.52 -15.36
N ALA A 93 -17.71 -5.40 -14.39
CA ALA A 93 -18.05 -5.18 -12.99
C ALA A 93 -18.74 -3.84 -12.76
N VAL A 94 -18.26 -2.77 -13.38
CA VAL A 94 -18.93 -1.46 -13.34
C VAL A 94 -20.31 -1.54 -13.99
N GLY A 95 -20.41 -2.20 -15.14
CA GLY A 95 -21.69 -2.45 -15.81
C GLY A 95 -22.68 -3.19 -14.92
N LEU A 96 -22.25 -4.27 -14.25
CA LEU A 96 -23.08 -5.02 -13.32
C LEU A 96 -23.59 -4.16 -12.16
N ILE A 97 -22.74 -3.32 -11.57
CA ILE A 97 -23.17 -2.41 -10.48
C ILE A 97 -24.23 -1.42 -10.97
N VAL A 98 -24.06 -0.85 -12.16
CA VAL A 98 -25.04 0.09 -12.73
C VAL A 98 -26.36 -0.63 -13.04
N ILE A 99 -26.30 -1.84 -13.60
CA ILE A 99 -27.47 -2.66 -13.92
C ILE A 99 -28.21 -3.07 -12.64
N THR A 100 -27.51 -3.53 -11.61
CA THR A 100 -28.13 -3.91 -10.34
C THR A 100 -28.73 -2.69 -9.64
N ALA A 101 -28.00 -1.57 -9.59
CA ALA A 101 -28.52 -0.33 -9.02
C ALA A 101 -29.76 0.17 -9.75
N THR A 102 -29.76 0.19 -11.10
CA THR A 102 -30.93 0.59 -11.88
C THR A 102 -32.10 -0.39 -11.74
N TYR A 103 -31.83 -1.70 -11.62
CA TYR A 103 -32.86 -2.69 -11.32
C TYR A 103 -33.53 -2.45 -9.96
N PHE A 104 -32.74 -2.28 -8.89
CA PHE A 104 -33.26 -2.00 -7.54
C PHE A 104 -34.01 -0.66 -7.44
N ILE A 105 -33.48 0.39 -8.07
CA ILE A 105 -34.17 1.69 -8.13
C ILE A 105 -35.50 1.54 -8.87
N ARG A 106 -35.52 0.84 -10.01
CA ARG A 106 -36.75 0.61 -10.76
C ARG A 106 -37.75 -0.21 -9.96
N GLU A 107 -37.31 -1.23 -9.23
CA GLU A 107 -38.16 -2.02 -8.35
C GLU A 107 -38.79 -1.14 -7.28
N GLN A 108 -38.01 -0.33 -6.56
CA GLN A 108 -38.53 0.62 -5.55
C GLN A 108 -39.46 1.68 -6.14
N TYR A 109 -39.16 2.24 -7.32
CA TYR A 109 -40.02 3.23 -7.98
C TYR A 109 -41.31 2.63 -8.54
N MET A 110 -41.31 1.36 -8.94
CA MET A 110 -42.51 0.68 -9.43
C MET A 110 -43.36 0.13 -8.27
N GLU A 111 -42.76 -0.24 -7.13
CA GLU A 111 -43.46 -0.58 -5.89
C GLU A 111 -44.11 0.64 -5.23
N HIS A 112 -43.57 1.85 -5.44
CA HIS A 112 -44.14 3.11 -4.94
C HIS A 112 -44.95 3.90 -5.99
N LYS A 113 -45.42 3.26 -7.07
CA LYS A 113 -46.42 3.88 -7.96
C LYS A 113 -47.81 3.97 -7.33
N ASP A 114 -48.05 3.21 -6.28
CA ASP A 114 -49.18 3.40 -5.38
C ASP A 114 -48.67 4.13 -4.14
N ASP A 115 -48.32 5.41 -4.26
CA ASP A 115 -48.05 6.25 -3.10
C ASP A 115 -49.41 6.57 -2.44
N PRO A 116 -49.82 5.90 -1.35
CA PRO A 116 -51.13 6.09 -0.74
C PRO A 116 -51.19 7.43 0.02
N TYR A 117 -50.08 8.16 0.07
CA TYR A 117 -49.94 9.41 0.80
C TYR A 117 -50.34 10.65 -0.02
N MET A 118 -50.78 10.48 -1.26
CA MET A 118 -51.60 11.47 -1.98
C MET A 118 -53.08 11.07 -2.06
N VAL A 119 -53.59 10.35 -1.05
CA VAL A 119 -55.04 10.32 -0.82
C VAL A 119 -55.41 11.61 -0.12
N ASP A 120 -56.03 12.52 -0.88
CA ASP A 120 -56.65 13.73 -0.33
C ASP A 120 -57.59 13.29 0.81
N THR A 121 -57.32 13.73 2.04
CA THR A 121 -58.05 13.25 3.23
C THR A 121 -59.51 13.73 3.24
N PHE A 122 -59.84 14.67 2.35
CA PHE A 122 -61.17 15.22 2.14
C PHE A 122 -61.45 15.34 0.64
N GLU A 123 -62.67 15.02 0.21
CA GLU A 123 -63.09 15.10 -1.19
C GLU A 123 -63.32 16.55 -1.66
N ASP A 124 -63.61 17.47 -0.73
CA ASP A 124 -63.77 18.91 -1.00
C ASP A 124 -62.64 19.72 -0.32
N PRO A 125 -61.82 20.46 -1.09
CA PRO A 125 -60.79 21.35 -0.58
C PRO A 125 -61.28 22.37 0.47
N ARG A 126 -62.58 22.72 0.45
CA ARG A 126 -63.18 23.64 1.43
C ARG A 126 -63.30 23.01 2.81
N GLU A 127 -63.65 21.73 2.90
CA GLU A 127 -63.81 21.01 4.16
C GLU A 127 -62.46 20.80 4.86
N ALA A 128 -61.43 20.41 4.08
CA ALA A 128 -60.05 20.30 4.57
C ALA A 128 -59.57 21.61 5.21
N PHE A 129 -59.89 22.75 4.58
CA PHE A 129 -59.53 24.06 5.07
C PHE A 129 -60.25 24.41 6.38
N GLU A 130 -61.53 24.04 6.51
CA GLU A 130 -62.32 24.27 7.71
C GLU A 130 -61.83 23.46 8.91
N GLU A 131 -61.56 22.17 8.73
CA GLU A 131 -61.01 21.31 9.79
C GLU A 131 -59.59 21.76 10.19
N THR A 132 -58.75 22.15 9.22
CA THR A 132 -57.43 22.73 9.51
C THR A 132 -57.55 24.02 10.33
N LYS A 133 -58.48 24.90 9.96
CA LYS A 133 -58.74 26.16 10.68
C LYS A 133 -59.24 25.90 12.10
N LYS A 134 -60.04 24.87 12.30
CA LYS A 134 -60.54 24.43 13.62
C LYS A 134 -59.41 23.86 14.48
N ALA A 135 -58.53 23.02 13.92
CA ALA A 135 -57.35 22.51 14.60
C ALA A 135 -56.40 23.65 15.02
N LEU A 136 -56.12 24.59 14.10
CA LEU A 136 -55.26 25.75 14.38
C LEU A 136 -55.87 26.66 15.48
N ARG A 137 -57.19 26.84 15.46
CA ARG A 137 -57.92 27.57 16.51
C ARG A 137 -57.82 26.87 17.87
N MET A 138 -57.87 25.54 17.91
CA MET A 138 -57.72 24.77 19.13
C MET A 138 -56.30 24.90 19.71
N ILE A 139 -55.27 24.82 18.85
CA ILE A 139 -53.87 25.07 19.23
C ILE A 139 -53.73 26.49 19.80
N SER A 140 -54.28 27.50 19.12
CA SER A 140 -54.24 28.89 19.57
C SER A 140 -54.93 29.09 20.93
N LYS A 141 -56.08 28.45 21.14
CA LYS A 141 -56.81 28.49 22.42
C LYS A 141 -56.00 27.86 23.55
N ASN A 142 -55.40 26.69 23.30
CA ASN A 142 -54.56 26.00 24.27
C ASN A 142 -53.30 26.81 24.61
N PHE A 143 -52.66 27.41 23.60
CA PHE A 143 -51.50 28.26 23.79
C PHE A 143 -51.81 29.53 24.60
N ASN A 144 -52.92 30.21 24.30
CA ASN A 144 -53.37 31.36 25.08
C ASN A 144 -53.76 30.98 26.52
N LYS A 145 -54.35 29.81 26.74
CA LYS A 145 -54.62 29.29 28.09
C LYS A 145 -53.31 29.01 28.83
N GLY A 146 -52.35 28.33 28.20
CA GLY A 146 -51.02 28.07 28.77
C GLY A 146 -50.29 29.36 29.14
N ARG A 147 -50.30 30.37 28.28
CA ARG A 147 -49.72 31.69 28.56
C ARG A 147 -50.38 32.38 29.76
N LYS A 148 -51.71 32.28 29.91
CA LYS A 148 -52.43 32.84 31.07
C LYS A 148 -52.05 32.12 32.37
N GLU A 149 -51.98 30.78 32.37
CA GLU A 149 -51.56 30.02 33.55
C GLU A 149 -50.09 30.31 33.90
N ALA A 150 -49.20 30.40 32.92
CA ALA A 150 -47.80 30.79 33.14
C ALA A 150 -47.68 32.22 33.74
N LYS A 151 -48.54 33.15 33.30
CA LYS A 151 -48.59 34.51 33.88
C LYS A 151 -49.01 34.49 35.35
N LYS A 152 -49.94 33.61 35.76
CA LYS A 152 -50.31 33.44 37.18
C LYS A 152 -49.12 32.94 38.02
N ILE A 153 -48.32 32.01 37.50
CA ILE A 153 -47.08 31.55 38.15
C ILE A 153 -46.12 32.72 38.40
N GLY A 154 -45.99 33.64 37.43
CA GLY A 154 -45.21 34.86 37.62
C GLY A 154 -45.70 35.78 38.75
N VAL A 155 -47.00 35.82 39.03
CA VAL A 155 -47.55 36.58 40.17
C VAL A 155 -47.11 35.99 41.51
N PHE A 156 -47.01 34.66 41.62
CA PHE A 156 -46.48 34.00 42.84
C PHE A 156 -45.00 34.32 43.07
N ASN A 157 -44.19 34.42 42.01
CA ASN A 157 -42.80 34.87 42.13
C ASN A 157 -42.70 36.32 42.63
N ASN A 158 -43.51 37.23 42.06
CA ASN A 158 -43.55 38.62 42.52
C ASN A 158 -44.06 38.75 43.97
N ALA A 159 -45.02 37.91 44.38
CA ALA A 159 -45.49 37.86 45.77
C ALA A 159 -44.39 37.34 46.71
N ARG A 160 -43.65 36.29 46.31
CA ARG A 160 -42.50 35.76 47.05
C ARG A 160 -41.38 36.78 47.19
N GLU A 161 -41.07 37.54 46.14
CA GLU A 161 -40.07 38.63 46.21
C GLU A 161 -40.52 39.77 47.13
N LYS A 162 -41.81 40.14 47.10
CA LYS A 162 -42.34 41.15 48.02
C LYS A 162 -42.29 40.72 49.49
N ILE A 163 -42.58 39.45 49.81
CA ILE A 163 -42.45 38.90 51.17
C ILE A 163 -40.97 38.90 51.59
N LYS A 164 -40.08 38.38 50.73
CA LYS A 164 -38.63 38.32 51.00
C LYS A 164 -38.01 39.71 51.24
N ASN A 165 -38.48 40.74 50.53
CA ASN A 165 -38.01 42.12 50.72
C ASN A 165 -38.70 42.84 51.91
N GLY A 166 -39.86 42.36 52.37
CA GLY A 166 -40.57 42.86 53.55
C GLY A 166 -39.96 42.36 54.86
N ASP A 167 -39.49 41.10 54.89
CA ASP A 167 -38.81 40.50 56.05
C ASP A 167 -37.41 41.11 56.31
N ASN A 168 -36.84 41.79 55.32
CA ASN A 168 -35.52 42.46 55.40
C ASN A 168 -35.60 43.92 55.92
N LYS A 169 -36.76 44.36 56.42
CA LYS A 169 -37.01 45.73 56.89
C LYS A 169 -37.53 45.83 58.34
N LEU A 170 -37.42 44.76 59.13
CA LEU A 170 -37.59 44.78 60.59
C LEU A 170 -36.23 44.55 61.27
#